data_AF-A0A914HAR3-F1
#
_entry.id   AF-A0A914HAR3-F1
#
_cell.length_a   1.000
_cell.length_b   1.000
_cell.length_c   1.000
_cell.angle_alpha   90.00
_cell.angle_beta   90.00
_cell.angle_gamma   90.00
#
_symmetry.space_group_name_H-M   'P 1'
#
loop_
_entity.id
_entity.type
_entity.pdbx_description
1 polymer ?
#
loop_
_entity_poly.entity_id
_entity_poly.type
_entity_poly.pdbx_seq_one_letter_code
_entity_poly.pdbx_strand_id
1 'polypeptide(L)'
;MCRKLRDDPNEKSLPLETDLIPHFHKVRAVSELVVVDRWVDPLSPLLQQFTFGGACDELLSIDSKGMLKVPLADFEERELSAEAPQHSAKELNLNDLIYEQLQDLHVNQVANRIRVLVNEIKEEEQQREKLASLAEYKKFVSKLPSIVEKRKSVGNFTRLAGLLQRRLIDEFFTDILRCEHEILKNAQPDKVIPFIENAIIEKRDKVSILRLITIQAMYSKGLKPFVLHSYAKLMVQSYGFSILKWILKLQLAGLLRDDLSEAKMEVRYPTPNFGQIAGRKYGKNFAEIDELKRMGQVRGTSLLVRLVEEGLQTNWAEFTTVEGKGATVMPTNHSLSTDRENGKIKKGELVTMVFVVGGLTRSEMSMLNQLPNVLCCTSALINGKNFLDSFNQ
;
A
#
# COMPACT_ATOMS: atom_id res chain seq x y z
N MET A 1 25.67 -8.34 -7.39
CA MET A 1 27.01 -7.75 -7.14
C MET A 1 26.84 -6.24 -7.23
N CYS A 2 26.60 -5.54 -6.11
CA CYS A 2 26.36 -4.10 -6.12
C CYS A 2 27.71 -3.37 -5.99
N ARG A 3 28.12 -2.66 -7.05
CA ARG A 3 29.25 -1.73 -7.02
C ARG A 3 28.78 -0.41 -6.43
N LYS A 4 29.61 0.17 -5.55
CA LYS A 4 29.56 1.57 -5.16
C LYS A 4 29.91 2.41 -6.40
N LEU A 5 28.98 3.21 -6.91
CA LEU A 5 29.30 4.33 -7.80
C LEU A 5 29.97 5.39 -6.90
N ARG A 6 31.30 5.45 -6.92
CA ARG A 6 32.05 6.59 -6.37
C ARG A 6 31.91 7.74 -7.35
N ASP A 7 31.84 8.95 -6.81
CA ASP A 7 32.13 10.18 -7.55
C ASP A 7 33.54 10.04 -8.15
N ASP A 8 33.64 9.94 -9.48
CA ASP A 8 34.89 10.25 -10.17
C ASP A 8 35.04 11.78 -10.08
N PRO A 9 36.08 12.30 -9.40
CA PRO A 9 36.27 13.74 -9.25
C PRO A 9 36.45 14.48 -10.58
N ASN A 10 36.57 13.76 -11.70
CA ASN A 10 36.67 14.34 -13.04
C ASN A 10 35.37 14.26 -13.87
N GLU A 11 34.31 13.62 -13.36
CA GLU A 11 33.04 13.50 -14.10
C GLU A 11 32.22 14.78 -13.91
N LYS A 12 32.18 15.63 -14.95
CA LYS A 12 31.32 16.81 -14.96
C LYS A 12 29.87 16.35 -14.80
N SER A 13 29.27 16.67 -13.65
CA SER A 13 27.85 16.41 -13.38
C SER A 13 26.98 16.95 -14.51
N LEU A 14 26.26 16.06 -15.19
CA LEU A 14 25.16 16.47 -16.06
C LEU A 14 24.15 17.25 -15.21
N PRO A 15 23.68 18.42 -15.66
CA PRO A 15 22.66 19.15 -14.93
C PRO A 15 21.40 18.27 -14.82
N LEU A 16 21.02 17.92 -13.59
CA LEU A 16 19.69 17.35 -13.35
C LEU A 16 18.67 18.39 -13.79
N GLU A 17 17.84 18.06 -14.79
CA GLU A 17 16.64 18.82 -15.12
C GLU A 17 15.71 18.78 -13.88
N THR A 18 15.77 19.84 -13.08
CA THR A 18 15.04 19.98 -11.80
C THR A 18 13.53 20.22 -11.98
N ASP A 19 13.03 20.22 -13.21
CA ASP A 19 11.69 20.72 -13.54
C ASP A 19 10.62 19.60 -13.59
N LEU A 20 10.98 18.34 -13.29
CA LEU A 20 10.06 17.19 -13.43
C LEU A 20 9.43 16.66 -12.14
N ILE A 21 9.76 17.17 -10.94
CA ILE A 21 9.14 16.69 -9.69
C ILE A 21 8.92 17.83 -8.68
N PRO A 22 7.68 18.37 -8.53
CA PRO A 22 7.39 19.54 -7.68
C PRO A 22 7.66 19.35 -6.17
N HIS A 23 7.82 18.12 -5.70
CA HIS A 23 7.91 17.80 -4.27
C HIS A 23 9.34 17.60 -3.73
N PHE A 24 10.38 17.62 -4.56
CA PHE A 24 11.78 17.42 -4.13
C PHE A 24 12.57 18.72 -3.87
N HIS A 25 11.92 19.89 -3.79
CA HIS A 25 12.59 21.20 -3.65
C HIS A 25 13.33 21.47 -2.33
N LYS A 26 13.60 20.46 -1.49
CA LYS A 26 14.66 20.54 -0.48
C LYS A 26 15.43 19.22 -0.50
N VAL A 27 16.70 19.27 -0.91
CA VAL A 27 17.66 18.20 -0.61
C VAL A 27 17.75 18.11 0.91
N ARG A 28 17.01 17.17 1.49
CA ARG A 28 17.08 16.87 2.92
C ARG A 28 18.22 15.88 3.13
N ALA A 29 19.11 16.18 4.06
CA ALA A 29 20.21 15.28 4.37
C ALA A 29 19.65 14.08 5.15
N VAL A 30 19.91 12.87 4.67
CA VAL A 30 19.53 11.65 5.39
C VAL A 30 20.45 11.52 6.61
N SER A 31 19.88 11.57 7.82
CA SER A 31 20.64 11.43 9.07
C SER A 31 20.67 10.00 9.59
N GLU A 32 19.69 9.20 9.21
CA GLU A 32 19.47 7.86 9.75
C GLU A 32 18.87 6.97 8.65
N LEU A 33 19.35 5.73 8.55
CA LEU A 33 18.74 4.68 7.73
C LEU A 33 18.22 3.58 8.65
N VAL A 34 16.93 3.32 8.57
CA VAL A 34 16.24 2.26 9.28
C VAL A 34 15.84 1.20 8.26
N VAL A 35 16.28 -0.03 8.45
CA VAL A 35 15.90 -1.15 7.60
C VAL A 35 14.90 -2.03 8.34
N VAL A 36 13.72 -2.22 7.76
CA VAL A 36 12.64 -3.03 8.34
C VAL A 36 12.37 -4.21 7.41
N ASP A 37 12.45 -5.43 7.94
CA ASP A 37 12.02 -6.62 7.23
C ASP A 37 10.49 -6.72 7.26
N ARG A 38 9.83 -6.88 6.11
CA ARG A 38 8.38 -7.12 5.99
C ARG A 38 7.90 -8.23 6.93
N TRP A 39 8.75 -9.20 7.21
CA TRP A 39 8.40 -10.34 8.06
C TRP A 39 8.12 -9.99 9.53
N VAL A 40 8.42 -8.76 9.96
CA VAL A 40 7.91 -8.25 11.25
C VAL A 40 6.38 -8.15 11.28
N ASP A 41 5.76 -8.01 10.10
CA ASP A 41 4.32 -7.91 9.93
C ASP A 41 3.89 -8.45 8.54
N PRO A 42 3.88 -9.77 8.33
CA PRO A 42 3.41 -10.35 7.07
C PRO A 42 1.88 -10.35 6.94
N LEU A 43 1.15 -9.92 7.98
CA LEU A 43 -0.31 -9.96 8.01
C LEU A 43 -0.91 -8.73 7.31
N SER A 44 -0.37 -7.53 7.53
CA SER A 44 -0.92 -6.30 6.95
C SER A 44 -1.08 -6.34 5.43
N PRO A 45 -0.15 -6.90 4.63
CA PRO A 45 -0.36 -7.06 3.19
C PRO A 45 -1.55 -7.94 2.82
N LEU A 46 -1.92 -8.90 3.68
CA LEU A 46 -3.07 -9.78 3.48
C LEU A 46 -4.40 -9.10 3.84
N LEU A 47 -4.42 -7.91 4.41
CA LEU A 47 -5.68 -7.22 4.76
C LEU A 47 -6.13 -6.29 3.64
N GLN A 48 -7.44 -6.15 3.46
CA GLN A 48 -7.98 -5.28 2.41
C GLN A 48 -7.61 -3.80 2.66
N GLN A 49 -7.24 -3.10 1.59
CA GLN A 49 -6.78 -1.71 1.63
C GLN A 49 -7.90 -0.72 1.33
N PHE A 50 -7.96 0.37 2.11
CA PHE A 50 -9.05 1.36 2.03
C PHE A 50 -8.58 2.81 1.83
N THR A 51 -7.29 3.03 1.58
CA THR A 51 -6.85 4.27 0.90
C THR A 51 -7.28 4.21 -0.56
N PHE A 52 -7.50 5.35 -1.22
CA PHE A 52 -7.89 5.36 -2.63
C PHE A 52 -6.84 4.65 -3.51
N GLY A 53 -5.56 4.91 -3.26
CA GLY A 53 -4.47 4.25 -3.98
C GLY A 53 -4.36 2.77 -3.67
N GLY A 54 -4.57 2.37 -2.41
CA GLY A 54 -4.62 0.97 -2.01
C GLY A 54 -5.80 0.21 -2.63
N ALA A 55 -6.98 0.81 -2.67
CA ALA A 55 -8.17 0.23 -3.29
C ALA A 55 -8.02 0.10 -4.83
N CYS A 56 -7.43 1.11 -5.48
CA CYS A 56 -7.04 1.01 -6.90
C CYS A 56 -6.13 -0.22 -7.13
N ASP A 57 -5.13 -0.41 -6.29
CA ASP A 57 -4.16 -1.50 -6.46
C ASP A 57 -4.76 -2.88 -6.16
N GLU A 58 -5.55 -3.00 -5.09
CA GLU A 58 -6.25 -4.25 -4.72
C GLU A 58 -7.26 -4.70 -5.77
N LEU A 59 -8.08 -3.78 -6.29
CA LEU A 59 -9.23 -4.13 -7.12
C LEU A 59 -8.95 -4.06 -8.62
N LEU A 60 -8.01 -3.20 -9.04
CA LEU A 60 -7.77 -2.91 -10.46
C LEU A 60 -6.32 -3.16 -10.89
N SER A 61 -5.40 -3.34 -9.93
CA SER A 61 -3.95 -3.51 -10.13
C SER A 61 -3.27 -2.31 -10.79
N ILE A 62 -2.25 -1.77 -10.14
CA ILE A 62 -1.42 -0.70 -10.70
C ILE A 62 -0.10 -1.30 -11.19
N ASP A 63 0.30 -0.98 -12.41
CA ASP A 63 1.58 -1.48 -12.93
C ASP A 63 2.79 -0.71 -12.37
N SER A 64 3.99 -1.21 -12.65
CA SER A 64 5.25 -0.61 -12.21
C SER A 64 5.51 0.83 -12.69
N LYS A 65 4.79 1.29 -13.72
CA LYS A 65 4.91 2.66 -14.26
C LYS A 65 3.87 3.61 -13.68
N GLY A 66 2.99 3.12 -12.79
CA GLY A 66 1.87 3.90 -12.29
C GLY A 66 0.72 3.99 -13.30
N MET A 67 0.60 3.03 -14.22
CA MET A 67 -0.55 2.95 -15.13
C MET A 67 -1.60 2.00 -14.58
N LEU A 68 -2.85 2.39 -14.71
CA LEU A 68 -4.03 1.59 -14.36
C LEU A 68 -4.87 1.38 -15.62
N LYS A 69 -5.21 0.12 -15.90
CA LYS A 69 -6.02 -0.25 -17.08
C LYS A 69 -7.35 -0.82 -16.63
N VAL A 70 -8.44 -0.25 -17.13
CA VAL A 70 -9.80 -0.73 -16.85
C VAL A 70 -10.55 -0.97 -18.16
N PRO A 71 -11.45 -1.97 -18.22
CA PRO A 71 -12.33 -2.14 -19.37
C PRO A 71 -13.07 -0.84 -19.67
N LEU A 72 -13.11 -0.43 -20.94
CA LEU A 72 -13.72 0.86 -21.31
C LEU A 72 -15.22 0.89 -20.96
N ALA A 73 -15.91 -0.24 -21.10
CA ALA A 73 -17.32 -0.38 -20.74
C ALA A 73 -17.59 -0.06 -19.26
N ASP A 74 -16.79 -0.64 -18.37
CA ASP A 74 -16.87 -0.43 -16.92
C ASP A 74 -16.60 1.03 -16.51
N PHE A 75 -15.72 1.71 -17.26
CA PHE A 75 -15.29 3.07 -16.98
C PHE A 75 -16.22 4.14 -17.54
N GLU A 76 -16.80 3.92 -18.72
CA GLU A 76 -17.72 4.88 -19.36
C GLU A 76 -19.19 4.62 -19.03
N GLU A 77 -19.52 3.50 -18.37
CA GLU A 77 -20.90 3.11 -18.03
C GLU A 77 -21.81 3.05 -19.27
N ARG A 78 -21.24 2.65 -20.42
CA ARG A 78 -21.97 2.48 -21.67
C ARG A 78 -22.27 1.01 -21.91
N GLU A 79 -23.50 0.71 -22.31
CA GLU A 79 -23.75 -0.52 -23.06
C GLU A 79 -22.96 -0.42 -24.36
N LEU A 80 -21.93 -1.25 -24.51
CA LEU A 80 -21.19 -1.34 -25.77
C LEU A 80 -22.18 -1.77 -26.84
N SER A 81 -22.33 -0.97 -27.90
CA SER A 81 -23.00 -1.44 -29.11
C SER A 81 -22.27 -2.69 -29.62
N ALA A 82 -22.99 -3.61 -30.25
CA ALA A 82 -22.44 -4.89 -30.75
C ALA A 82 -21.26 -4.73 -31.75
N GLU A 83 -20.96 -3.50 -32.18
CA GLU A 83 -19.89 -3.11 -33.10
C GLU A 83 -18.65 -2.51 -32.41
N ALA A 84 -18.68 -2.26 -31.10
CA ALA A 84 -17.52 -1.75 -30.38
C ALA A 84 -16.49 -2.87 -30.16
N PRO A 85 -15.18 -2.61 -30.34
CA PRO A 85 -14.16 -3.63 -30.14
C PRO A 85 -14.22 -4.16 -28.71
N GLN A 86 -14.47 -5.47 -28.56
CA GLN A 86 -14.69 -6.19 -27.29
C GLN A 86 -13.51 -6.14 -26.30
N HIS A 87 -12.41 -5.46 -26.65
CA HIS A 87 -11.19 -5.35 -25.86
C HIS A 87 -10.68 -3.91 -25.67
N SER A 88 -11.54 -2.90 -25.86
CA SER A 88 -11.14 -1.52 -25.56
C SER A 88 -10.94 -1.33 -24.05
N ALA A 89 -9.79 -0.74 -23.69
CA ALA A 89 -9.44 -0.44 -22.30
C ALA A 89 -9.13 1.05 -22.16
N LYS A 90 -9.56 1.64 -21.04
CA LYS A 90 -9.12 2.96 -20.61
C LYS A 90 -7.84 2.80 -19.83
N GLU A 91 -6.80 3.50 -20.27
CA GLU A 91 -5.56 3.65 -19.51
C GLU A 91 -5.56 4.99 -18.77
N LEU A 92 -5.20 4.93 -17.49
CA LEU A 92 -5.04 6.09 -16.61
C LEU A 92 -3.61 6.13 -16.11
N ASN A 93 -2.96 7.29 -16.28
CA ASN A 93 -1.67 7.57 -15.66
C ASN A 93 -1.91 8.11 -14.26
N LEU A 94 -1.38 7.43 -13.24
CA LEU A 94 -1.51 7.83 -11.84
C LEU A 94 -0.38 8.76 -11.39
N ASN A 95 0.61 9.06 -12.24
CA ASN A 95 1.54 10.16 -12.03
C ASN A 95 0.87 11.50 -12.38
N ASP A 96 -0.20 11.82 -11.65
CA ASP A 96 -1.10 12.94 -11.91
C ASP A 96 -1.34 13.74 -10.63
N LEU A 97 -1.30 15.07 -10.71
CA LEU A 97 -1.44 15.97 -9.55
C LEU A 97 -2.81 15.88 -8.86
N ILE A 98 -3.85 15.46 -9.58
CA ILE A 98 -5.16 15.17 -8.99
C ILE A 98 -5.10 13.85 -8.24
N TYR A 99 -4.48 12.81 -8.81
CA TYR A 99 -4.33 11.54 -8.11
C TYR A 99 -3.51 11.68 -6.83
N GLU A 100 -2.45 12.48 -6.85
CA GLU A 100 -1.62 12.77 -5.68
C GLU A 100 -2.44 13.28 -4.48
N GLN A 101 -3.48 14.07 -4.76
CA GLN A 101 -4.38 14.63 -3.75
C GLN A 101 -5.47 13.66 -3.30
N LEU A 102 -5.62 12.52 -3.96
CA LEU A 102 -6.66 11.53 -3.69
C LEU A 102 -6.10 10.22 -3.12
N GLN A 103 -4.91 9.79 -3.55
CA GLN A 103 -4.38 8.45 -3.31
C GLN A 103 -4.29 8.08 -1.82
N ASP A 104 -4.01 9.07 -0.97
CA ASP A 104 -3.82 8.88 0.47
C ASP A 104 -5.11 9.00 1.27
N LEU A 105 -6.19 9.47 0.65
CA LEU A 105 -7.49 9.61 1.31
C LEU A 105 -8.13 8.24 1.51
N HIS A 106 -8.86 8.10 2.60
CA HIS A 106 -9.77 6.96 2.75
C HIS A 106 -10.83 7.00 1.62
N VAL A 107 -11.22 5.85 1.08
CA VAL A 107 -12.18 5.77 -0.05
C VAL A 107 -13.47 6.57 0.19
N ASN A 108 -13.97 6.61 1.43
CA ASN A 108 -15.16 7.39 1.82
C ASN A 108 -14.97 8.91 1.73
N GLN A 109 -13.73 9.42 1.77
CA GLN A 109 -13.42 10.85 1.73
C GLN A 109 -13.19 11.36 0.29
N VAL A 110 -12.91 10.45 -0.66
CA VAL A 110 -12.56 10.76 -2.05
C VAL A 110 -13.64 11.59 -2.74
N ALA A 111 -14.91 11.21 -2.59
CA ALA A 111 -16.04 11.94 -3.18
C ALA A 111 -16.11 13.41 -2.70
N ASN A 112 -15.83 13.64 -1.42
CA ASN A 112 -15.79 15.00 -0.86
C ASN A 112 -14.65 15.81 -1.48
N ARG A 113 -13.44 15.23 -1.57
CA ARG A 113 -12.30 15.93 -2.17
C ARG A 113 -12.52 16.24 -3.65
N ILE A 114 -13.09 15.31 -4.41
CA ILE A 114 -13.46 15.52 -5.82
C ILE A 114 -14.43 16.69 -5.97
N ARG A 115 -15.45 16.81 -5.11
CA ARG A 115 -16.37 17.97 -5.14
C ARG A 115 -15.66 19.30 -4.92
N VAL A 116 -14.70 19.34 -4.00
CA VAL A 116 -13.89 20.54 -3.76
C VAL A 116 -13.07 20.87 -5.01
N LEU A 117 -12.36 19.90 -5.59
CA LEU A 117 -11.57 20.09 -6.83
C LEU A 117 -12.42 20.57 -8.01
N VAL A 118 -13.64 20.04 -8.17
CA VAL A 118 -14.59 20.49 -9.20
C VAL A 118 -14.97 21.95 -9.00
N ASN A 119 -15.20 22.39 -7.76
CA ASN A 119 -15.53 23.78 -7.46
C ASN A 119 -14.34 24.71 -7.67
N GLU A 120 -13.14 24.31 -7.24
CA GLU A 120 -11.88 25.05 -7.50
C GLU A 120 -11.69 25.28 -9.01
N ILE A 121 -11.92 24.25 -9.85
CA ILE A 121 -11.82 24.37 -11.31
C ILE A 121 -12.89 25.32 -11.88
N LYS A 122 -14.13 25.25 -11.38
CA LYS A 122 -15.20 26.17 -11.81
C LYS A 122 -14.85 27.61 -11.47
N GLU A 123 -14.31 27.86 -10.29
CA GLU A 123 -13.85 29.20 -9.88
C GLU A 123 -12.70 29.69 -10.76
N GLU A 124 -11.73 28.84 -11.09
CA GLU A 124 -10.65 29.15 -12.04
C GLU A 124 -11.20 29.50 -13.44
N GLU A 125 -12.18 28.75 -13.96
CA GLU A 125 -12.81 29.02 -15.26
C GLU A 125 -13.59 30.34 -15.26
N GLN A 126 -14.30 30.66 -14.18
CA GLN A 126 -15.07 31.90 -14.02
C GLN A 126 -14.20 33.15 -13.89
N GLN A 127 -12.89 33.03 -13.59
CA GLN A 127 -11.98 34.18 -13.57
C GLN A 127 -11.95 34.91 -14.93
N ARG A 128 -12.23 34.21 -16.03
CA ARG A 128 -12.37 34.80 -17.37
C ARG A 128 -13.36 35.96 -17.41
N GLU A 129 -14.49 35.84 -16.71
CA GLU A 129 -15.58 36.82 -16.72
C GLU A 129 -15.21 38.10 -15.95
N LYS A 130 -14.16 38.06 -15.13
CA LYS A 130 -13.72 39.15 -14.24
C LYS A 130 -12.55 39.96 -14.82
N LEU A 131 -12.04 39.61 -16.00
CA LEU A 131 -10.85 40.25 -16.60
C LEU A 131 -11.24 41.59 -17.23
N ALA A 132 -10.51 42.67 -16.91
CA ALA A 132 -10.83 44.03 -17.36
C ALA A 132 -9.80 44.57 -18.37
N SER A 133 -8.62 43.95 -18.47
CA SER A 133 -7.54 44.40 -19.36
C SER A 133 -7.06 43.33 -20.35
N LEU A 134 -6.49 43.79 -21.47
CA LEU A 134 -5.89 42.91 -22.48
C LEU A 134 -4.69 42.10 -21.92
N ALA A 135 -3.95 42.67 -20.97
CA ALA A 135 -2.82 41.99 -20.33
C ALA A 135 -3.28 40.82 -19.45
N GLU A 136 -4.34 41.01 -18.66
CA GLU A 136 -4.98 39.96 -17.87
C GLU A 136 -5.56 38.85 -18.75
N TYR A 137 -6.19 39.22 -19.87
CA TYR A 137 -6.71 38.27 -20.84
C TYR A 137 -5.59 37.38 -21.43
N LYS A 138 -4.46 37.96 -21.85
CA LYS A 138 -3.31 37.21 -22.35
C LYS A 138 -2.78 36.22 -21.30
N LYS A 139 -2.66 36.65 -20.04
CA LYS A 139 -2.20 35.81 -18.93
C LYS A 139 -3.19 34.67 -18.61
N PHE A 140 -4.49 34.90 -18.76
CA PHE A 140 -5.49 33.86 -18.59
C PHE A 140 -5.44 32.83 -19.74
N VAL A 141 -5.33 33.29 -20.99
CA VAL A 141 -5.21 32.40 -22.16
C VAL A 141 -4.00 31.48 -22.04
N SER A 142 -2.87 31.95 -21.50
CA SER A 142 -1.71 31.08 -21.24
C SER A 142 -1.96 30.00 -20.17
N LYS A 143 -2.93 30.19 -19.26
CA LYS A 143 -3.31 29.20 -18.22
C LYS A 143 -4.37 28.21 -18.68
N LEU A 144 -5.18 28.55 -19.68
CA LEU A 144 -6.29 27.71 -20.16
C LEU A 144 -5.92 26.23 -20.41
N PRO A 145 -4.78 25.90 -21.06
CA PRO A 145 -4.40 24.50 -21.27
C PRO A 145 -4.33 23.71 -19.95
N SER A 146 -3.73 24.29 -18.90
CA SER A 146 -3.64 23.66 -17.58
C SER A 146 -5.01 23.46 -16.92
N ILE A 147 -5.94 24.41 -17.09
CA ILE A 147 -7.30 24.31 -16.55
C ILE A 147 -8.06 23.17 -17.24
N VAL A 148 -7.94 23.08 -18.57
CA VAL A 148 -8.56 22.01 -19.37
C VAL A 148 -7.99 20.64 -18.99
N GLU A 149 -6.69 20.54 -18.77
CA GLU A 149 -6.02 19.31 -18.33
C GLU A 149 -6.48 18.89 -16.93
N LYS A 150 -6.49 19.81 -15.95
CA LYS A 150 -7.04 19.55 -14.60
C LYS A 150 -8.49 19.06 -14.68
N ARG A 151 -9.34 19.72 -15.48
CA ARG A 151 -10.75 19.33 -15.66
C ARG A 151 -10.89 17.92 -16.22
N LYS A 152 -10.08 17.57 -17.23
CA LYS A 152 -10.04 16.22 -17.80
C LYS A 152 -9.59 15.20 -16.75
N SER A 153 -8.55 15.51 -15.99
CA SER A 153 -8.02 14.64 -14.94
C SER A 153 -9.04 14.39 -13.83
N VAL A 154 -9.65 15.44 -13.25
CA VAL A 154 -10.73 15.32 -12.26
C VAL A 154 -11.90 14.50 -12.81
N GLY A 155 -12.28 14.70 -14.07
CA GLY A 155 -13.31 13.89 -14.72
C GLY A 155 -12.94 12.40 -14.83
N ASN A 156 -11.67 12.06 -15.07
CA ASN A 156 -11.21 10.67 -15.08
C ASN A 156 -11.26 10.05 -13.67
N PHE A 157 -10.74 10.75 -12.65
CA PHE A 157 -10.73 10.23 -11.28
C PHE A 157 -12.12 10.18 -10.64
N THR A 158 -13.06 11.02 -11.09
CA THR A 158 -14.48 10.91 -10.73
C THR A 158 -15.09 9.59 -11.19
N ARG A 159 -14.82 9.19 -12.45
CA ARG A 159 -15.28 7.89 -12.98
C ARG A 159 -14.57 6.72 -12.32
N LEU A 160 -13.27 6.84 -12.06
CA LEU A 160 -12.50 5.82 -11.34
C LEU A 160 -13.05 5.59 -9.93
N ALA A 161 -13.37 6.67 -9.20
CA ALA A 161 -13.99 6.57 -7.88
C ALA A 161 -15.36 5.89 -7.92
N GLY A 162 -16.19 6.20 -8.92
CA GLY A 162 -17.48 5.52 -9.15
C GLY A 162 -17.32 4.02 -9.43
N LEU A 163 -16.36 3.65 -10.29
CA LEU A 163 -16.05 2.25 -10.59
C LEU A 163 -15.57 1.50 -9.33
N LEU A 164 -14.66 2.10 -8.56
CA LEU A 164 -14.17 1.50 -7.31
C LEU A 164 -15.30 1.32 -6.29
N GLN A 165 -16.19 2.30 -6.15
CA GLN A 165 -17.33 2.18 -5.24
C GLN A 165 -18.20 0.97 -5.59
N ARG A 166 -18.45 0.71 -6.88
CA ARG A 166 -19.19 -0.49 -7.32
C ARG A 166 -18.47 -1.78 -6.94
N ARG A 167 -17.15 -1.84 -7.09
CA ARG A 167 -16.34 -3.02 -6.72
C ARG A 167 -16.29 -3.24 -5.21
N LEU A 168 -16.27 -2.17 -4.41
CA LEU A 168 -16.25 -2.23 -2.95
C LEU A 168 -17.57 -2.71 -2.32
N ILE A 169 -18.68 -2.60 -3.05
CA ILE A 169 -20.00 -3.09 -2.61
C ILE A 169 -20.42 -4.38 -3.32
N ASP A 170 -19.53 -4.99 -4.09
CA ASP A 170 -19.75 -6.32 -4.67
C ASP A 170 -20.05 -7.33 -3.54
N GLU A 171 -21.00 -8.23 -3.78
CA GLU A 171 -21.47 -9.20 -2.78
C GLU A 171 -20.32 -10.08 -2.28
N PHE A 172 -19.50 -10.60 -3.20
CA PHE A 172 -18.37 -11.46 -2.84
C PHE A 172 -17.33 -10.71 -2.03
N PHE A 173 -17.00 -9.50 -2.46
CA PHE A 173 -16.03 -8.66 -1.78
C PHE A 173 -16.52 -8.32 -0.36
N THR A 174 -17.81 -8.00 -0.21
CA THR A 174 -18.43 -7.72 1.08
C THR A 174 -18.42 -8.94 2.00
N ASP A 175 -18.65 -10.13 1.47
CA ASP A 175 -18.57 -11.37 2.26
C ASP A 175 -17.13 -11.74 2.65
N ILE A 176 -16.15 -11.53 1.75
CA ILE A 176 -14.72 -11.63 2.08
C ILE A 176 -14.39 -10.70 3.25
N LEU A 177 -14.82 -9.45 3.18
CA LEU A 177 -14.60 -8.48 4.24
C LEU A 177 -15.25 -8.94 5.55
N ARG A 178 -16.49 -9.43 5.52
CA ARG A 178 -17.17 -9.95 6.71
C ARG A 178 -16.37 -11.10 7.32
N CYS A 179 -15.95 -12.07 6.50
CA CYS A 179 -15.14 -13.20 6.95
C CYS A 179 -13.80 -12.76 7.55
N GLU A 180 -13.07 -11.87 6.87
CA GLU A 180 -11.80 -11.34 7.38
C GLU A 180 -11.99 -10.64 8.73
N HIS A 181 -13.09 -9.90 8.92
CA HIS A 181 -13.37 -9.21 10.18
C HIS A 181 -13.66 -10.16 11.34
N GLU A 182 -14.44 -11.21 11.06
CA GLU A 182 -14.74 -12.24 12.06
C GLU A 182 -13.47 -13.01 12.46
N ILE A 183 -12.57 -13.30 11.52
CA ILE A 183 -11.25 -13.87 11.81
C ILE A 183 -10.47 -12.94 12.74
N LEU A 184 -10.35 -11.65 12.41
CA LEU A 184 -9.59 -10.70 13.23
C LEU A 184 -10.21 -10.47 14.62
N LYS A 185 -11.51 -10.72 14.80
CA LYS A 185 -12.16 -10.63 16.11
C LYS A 185 -11.97 -11.89 16.95
N ASN A 186 -12.17 -13.07 16.36
CA ASN A 186 -12.25 -14.32 17.10
C ASN A 186 -11.90 -15.53 16.21
N ALA A 187 -10.70 -15.55 15.64
CA ALA A 187 -10.25 -16.71 14.87
C ALA A 187 -10.15 -17.96 15.75
N GLN A 188 -10.82 -19.04 15.34
CA GLN A 188 -10.78 -20.34 15.99
C GLN A 188 -9.88 -21.28 15.16
N PRO A 189 -8.71 -21.72 15.69
CA PRO A 189 -7.78 -22.57 14.94
C PRO A 189 -8.33 -23.96 14.64
N ASP A 190 -9.32 -24.40 15.42
CA ASP A 190 -9.93 -25.73 15.41
C ASP A 190 -11.18 -25.83 14.54
N LYS A 191 -11.61 -24.74 13.91
CA LYS A 191 -12.83 -24.72 13.10
C LYS A 191 -12.59 -24.31 11.65
N VAL A 192 -13.22 -25.08 10.76
CA VAL A 192 -13.42 -24.68 9.37
C VAL A 192 -14.48 -23.59 9.34
N ILE A 193 -14.16 -22.47 8.71
CA ILE A 193 -15.07 -21.36 8.44
C ILE A 193 -15.97 -21.73 7.24
N PRO A 194 -17.31 -21.84 7.44
CA PRO A 194 -18.22 -22.29 6.38
C PRO A 194 -18.19 -21.42 5.12
N PHE A 195 -18.01 -20.10 5.27
CA PHE A 195 -17.88 -19.19 4.13
C PHE A 195 -16.69 -19.56 3.23
N ILE A 196 -15.52 -19.84 3.81
CA ILE A 196 -14.33 -20.25 3.06
C ILE A 196 -14.60 -21.57 2.34
N GLU A 197 -15.20 -22.54 3.03
CA GLU A 197 -15.53 -23.85 2.46
C GLU A 197 -16.47 -23.73 1.25
N ASN A 198 -17.57 -22.99 1.41
CA ASN A 198 -18.54 -22.74 0.35
C ASN A 198 -17.91 -21.99 -0.82
N ALA A 199 -17.08 -20.99 -0.58
CA ALA A 199 -16.38 -20.26 -1.64
C ALA A 199 -15.45 -21.17 -2.46
N ILE A 200 -14.83 -22.18 -1.83
CA ILE A 200 -14.02 -23.19 -2.54
C ILE A 200 -14.91 -24.10 -3.39
N ILE A 201 -16.04 -24.55 -2.85
CA ILE A 201 -16.99 -25.44 -3.53
C ILE A 201 -17.60 -24.73 -4.75
N GLU A 202 -17.96 -23.46 -4.60
CA GLU A 202 -18.46 -22.59 -5.67
C GLU A 202 -17.38 -22.17 -6.69
N LYS A 203 -16.12 -22.57 -6.48
CA LYS A 203 -14.96 -22.20 -7.31
C LYS A 203 -14.81 -20.68 -7.49
N ARG A 204 -14.97 -19.92 -6.40
CA ARG A 204 -14.70 -18.47 -6.39
C ARG A 204 -13.20 -18.18 -6.53
N ASP A 205 -12.79 -16.91 -6.49
CA ASP A 205 -11.39 -16.54 -6.70
C ASP A 205 -10.45 -17.21 -5.66
N LYS A 206 -9.58 -18.09 -6.16
CA LYS A 206 -8.67 -18.89 -5.33
C LYS A 206 -7.68 -18.06 -4.51
N VAL A 207 -7.28 -16.88 -5.01
CA VAL A 207 -6.31 -16.03 -4.31
C VAL A 207 -6.96 -15.39 -3.09
N SER A 208 -8.18 -14.87 -3.25
CA SER A 208 -8.99 -14.31 -2.17
C SER A 208 -9.29 -15.34 -1.08
N ILE A 209 -9.59 -16.58 -1.46
CA ILE A 209 -9.82 -17.68 -0.52
C ILE A 209 -8.53 -18.05 0.22
N LEU A 210 -7.43 -18.24 -0.50
CA LEU A 210 -6.13 -18.57 0.09
C LEU A 210 -5.64 -17.48 1.05
N ARG A 211 -5.92 -16.21 0.72
CA ARG A 211 -5.69 -15.04 1.58
C ARG A 211 -6.44 -15.16 2.90
N LEU A 212 -7.73 -15.49 2.89
CA LEU A 212 -8.52 -15.69 4.12
C LEU A 212 -8.01 -16.85 4.98
N ILE A 213 -7.67 -17.99 4.36
CA ILE A 213 -7.07 -19.15 5.06
C ILE A 213 -5.74 -18.73 5.72
N THR A 214 -4.93 -17.97 5.02
CA THR A 214 -3.64 -17.47 5.53
C THR A 214 -3.84 -16.50 6.68
N ILE A 215 -4.79 -15.57 6.58
CA ILE A 215 -5.15 -14.65 7.68
C ILE A 215 -5.60 -15.45 8.92
N GLN A 216 -6.47 -16.45 8.75
CA GLN A 216 -6.91 -17.31 9.86
C GLN A 216 -5.72 -18.01 10.53
N ALA A 217 -4.84 -18.61 9.74
CA ALA A 217 -3.65 -19.29 10.26
C ALA A 217 -2.72 -18.33 11.00
N MET A 218 -2.45 -17.15 10.44
CA MET A 218 -1.57 -16.16 11.07
C MET A 218 -2.16 -15.63 12.38
N TYR A 219 -3.45 -15.28 12.38
CA TYR A 219 -4.11 -14.72 13.56
C TYR A 219 -4.27 -15.75 14.68
N SER A 220 -4.61 -17.00 14.34
CA SER A 220 -4.72 -18.10 15.30
C SER A 220 -3.38 -18.74 15.69
N LYS A 221 -2.24 -18.23 15.19
CA LYS A 221 -0.90 -18.81 15.40
C LYS A 221 -0.77 -20.25 14.89
N GLY A 222 -1.53 -20.62 13.88
CA GLY A 222 -1.63 -21.95 13.29
C GLY A 222 -3.08 -22.41 13.19
N LEU A 223 -3.32 -23.44 12.38
CA LEU A 223 -4.59 -24.15 12.29
C LEU A 223 -4.39 -25.57 12.81
N LYS A 224 -5.43 -26.17 13.37
CA LYS A 224 -5.41 -27.60 13.70
C LYS A 224 -5.15 -28.44 12.44
N PRO A 225 -4.46 -29.59 12.54
CA PRO A 225 -4.12 -30.42 11.39
C PRO A 225 -5.33 -30.78 10.53
N PHE A 226 -6.46 -31.08 11.18
CA PHE A 226 -7.72 -31.40 10.50
C PHE A 226 -8.28 -30.22 9.68
N VAL A 227 -8.21 -28.99 10.22
CA VAL A 227 -8.71 -27.78 9.53
C VAL A 227 -7.84 -27.48 8.32
N LEU A 228 -6.52 -27.50 8.51
CA LEU A 228 -5.57 -27.29 7.42
C LEU A 228 -5.71 -28.35 6.32
N HIS A 229 -5.85 -29.62 6.70
CA HIS A 229 -6.09 -30.71 5.74
C HIS A 229 -7.40 -30.53 4.99
N SER A 230 -8.48 -30.12 5.67
CA SER A 230 -9.79 -29.87 5.07
C SER A 230 -9.71 -28.79 4.00
N TYR A 231 -9.09 -27.65 4.33
CA TYR A 231 -8.87 -26.58 3.36
C TYR A 231 -7.98 -27.01 2.19
N ALA A 232 -6.83 -27.64 2.47
CA ALA A 232 -5.91 -28.08 1.43
C ALA A 232 -6.56 -29.09 0.46
N LYS A 233 -7.32 -30.04 1.01
CA LYS A 233 -8.06 -31.04 0.23
C LYS A 233 -9.06 -30.37 -0.71
N LEU A 234 -9.91 -29.48 -0.18
CA LEU A 234 -10.92 -28.78 -0.98
C LEU A 234 -10.28 -27.89 -2.05
N MET A 235 -9.24 -27.13 -1.69
CA MET A 235 -8.52 -26.28 -2.63
C MET A 235 -7.92 -27.09 -3.80
N VAL A 236 -7.30 -28.23 -3.52
CA VAL A 236 -6.73 -29.11 -4.56
C VAL A 236 -7.82 -29.73 -5.42
N GLN A 237 -8.94 -30.16 -4.82
CA GLN A 237 -10.06 -30.75 -5.55
C GLN A 237 -10.77 -29.72 -6.46
N SER A 238 -10.94 -28.49 -6.01
CA SER A 238 -11.63 -27.44 -6.77
C SER A 238 -10.77 -26.78 -7.86
N TYR A 239 -9.48 -26.55 -7.57
CA TYR A 239 -8.59 -25.73 -8.43
C TYR A 239 -7.39 -26.49 -9.00
N GLY A 240 -7.21 -27.76 -8.64
CA GLY A 240 -6.16 -28.63 -9.16
C GLY A 240 -4.88 -28.69 -8.29
N PHE A 241 -4.02 -29.64 -8.64
CA PHE A 241 -2.82 -30.00 -7.88
C PHE A 241 -1.76 -28.88 -7.79
N SER A 242 -1.80 -27.90 -8.68
CA SER A 242 -0.87 -26.75 -8.64
C SER A 242 -0.98 -25.95 -7.33
N ILE A 243 -2.17 -25.88 -6.73
CA ILE A 243 -2.36 -25.19 -5.44
C ILE A 243 -1.59 -25.86 -4.31
N LEU A 244 -1.38 -27.18 -4.34
CA LEU A 244 -0.62 -27.85 -3.29
C LEU A 244 0.80 -27.29 -3.16
N LYS A 245 1.46 -27.00 -4.28
CA LYS A 245 2.79 -26.37 -4.27
C LYS A 245 2.76 -24.98 -3.62
N TRP A 246 1.70 -24.23 -3.88
CA TRP A 246 1.51 -22.90 -3.31
C TRP A 246 1.30 -22.97 -1.79
N ILE A 247 0.42 -23.87 -1.33
CA ILE A 247 0.19 -24.15 0.10
C ILE A 247 1.51 -24.53 0.78
N LEU A 248 2.28 -25.47 0.22
CA LEU A 248 3.57 -25.90 0.80
C LEU A 248 4.58 -24.75 0.92
N LYS A 249 4.66 -23.86 -0.07
CA LYS A 249 5.53 -22.68 -0.02
C LYS A 249 5.08 -21.67 1.03
N LEU A 250 3.77 -21.45 1.18
CA LEU A 250 3.22 -20.63 2.26
C LEU A 250 3.51 -21.24 3.64
N GLN A 251 3.49 -22.58 3.74
CA GLN A 251 3.90 -23.25 4.95
C GLN A 251 5.40 -23.07 5.22
N LEU A 252 6.27 -23.21 4.21
CA LEU A 252 7.72 -23.01 4.36
C LEU A 252 8.07 -21.58 4.77
N ALA A 253 7.26 -20.62 4.34
CA ALA A 253 7.36 -19.24 4.75
C ALA A 253 6.86 -19.01 6.19
N GLY A 254 6.05 -19.90 6.75
CA GLY A 254 5.44 -19.74 8.09
C GLY A 254 4.15 -18.92 8.09
N LEU A 255 3.59 -18.61 6.91
CA LEU A 255 2.32 -17.90 6.74
C LEU A 255 1.13 -18.82 7.01
N LEU A 256 1.26 -20.11 6.67
CA LEU A 256 0.26 -21.14 6.90
C LEU A 256 0.89 -22.26 7.71
N ARG A 257 0.41 -22.59 8.90
CA ARG A 257 1.06 -23.63 9.72
C ARG A 257 0.08 -24.46 10.50
N ASP A 258 0.52 -25.68 10.81
CA ASP A 258 -0.13 -26.54 11.77
C ASP A 258 0.23 -26.04 13.19
N ASP A 259 -0.75 -25.98 14.08
CA ASP A 259 -0.56 -25.56 15.48
C ASP A 259 0.05 -26.67 16.36
N LEU A 260 0.03 -27.94 15.92
CA LEU A 260 0.41 -29.13 16.70
C LEU A 260 1.65 -29.87 16.18
N SER A 261 2.29 -29.42 15.11
CA SER A 261 3.39 -30.17 14.51
C SER A 261 4.68 -30.08 15.34
N GLU A 262 4.96 -31.11 16.14
CA GLU A 262 6.30 -31.38 16.72
C GLU A 262 7.37 -31.58 15.63
N ALA A 263 6.94 -32.01 14.43
CA ALA A 263 7.74 -31.89 13.22
C ALA A 263 7.73 -30.42 12.78
N LYS A 264 8.55 -29.59 13.44
CA LYS A 264 8.79 -28.21 13.01
C LYS A 264 9.37 -28.27 11.61
N MET A 265 8.52 -28.19 10.58
CA MET A 265 9.01 -27.74 9.29
C MET A 265 9.74 -26.44 9.58
N GLU A 266 11.02 -26.39 9.25
CA GLU A 266 11.89 -25.31 9.67
C GLU A 266 11.35 -24.01 9.09
N VAL A 267 10.61 -23.25 9.92
CA VAL A 267 10.06 -21.97 9.54
C VAL A 267 11.25 -21.04 9.42
N ARG A 268 11.52 -20.58 8.20
CA ARG A 268 12.70 -19.76 7.91
C ARG A 268 12.62 -18.34 8.47
N TYR A 269 11.50 -18.00 9.11
CA TYR A 269 11.22 -16.65 9.57
C TYR A 269 10.53 -16.59 10.95
N PRO A 270 10.75 -15.50 11.71
CA PRO A 270 10.12 -15.31 13.02
C PRO A 270 8.59 -15.29 12.96
N THR A 271 7.95 -15.79 14.02
CA THR A 271 6.49 -15.66 14.16
C THR A 271 6.13 -14.25 14.63
N PRO A 272 5.21 -13.55 13.95
CA PRO A 272 4.77 -12.23 14.41
C PRO A 272 4.01 -12.33 15.74
N ASN A 273 4.32 -11.45 16.69
CA ASN A 273 3.64 -11.40 17.99
C ASN A 273 2.66 -10.21 18.08
N PHE A 274 1.49 -10.35 17.45
CA PHE A 274 0.49 -9.28 17.35
C PHE A 274 -0.12 -8.85 18.71
N GLY A 275 -0.15 -9.73 19.71
CA GLY A 275 -0.82 -9.48 20.99
C GLY A 275 -0.10 -8.50 21.93
N GLN A 276 1.23 -8.35 21.82
CA GLN A 276 1.99 -7.39 22.63
C GLN A 276 1.86 -5.95 22.14
N ILE A 277 1.51 -5.76 20.88
CA ILE A 277 1.70 -4.49 20.18
C ILE A 277 0.43 -3.63 20.19
N ALA A 278 -0.75 -4.26 20.30
CA ALA A 278 -2.03 -3.60 20.51
C ALA A 278 -2.18 -2.92 21.89
N GLY A 279 -1.32 -3.24 22.86
CA GLY A 279 -1.38 -2.71 24.24
C GLY A 279 -0.70 -1.33 24.43
N ARG A 280 0.11 -0.87 23.46
CA ARG A 280 0.79 0.44 23.53
C ARG A 280 -0.12 1.50 22.90
N LYS A 281 -0.46 2.55 23.65
CA LYS A 281 -1.36 3.63 23.20
C LYS A 281 -0.61 4.56 22.24
N TYR A 282 -0.79 4.39 20.93
CA TYR A 282 -0.15 5.23 19.91
C TYR A 282 -0.80 6.62 19.76
N GLY A 283 0.01 7.63 19.39
CA GLY A 283 -0.21 9.07 19.56
C GLY A 283 -1.35 9.78 18.79
N LYS A 284 -1.46 11.10 19.05
CA LYS A 284 -2.66 11.95 18.90
C LYS A 284 -3.05 12.43 17.49
N ASN A 285 -2.35 12.08 16.41
CA ASN A 285 -2.69 12.52 15.04
C ASN A 285 -3.69 11.57 14.32
N PHE A 286 -4.65 11.04 15.07
CA PHE A 286 -5.56 9.97 14.63
C PHE A 286 -7.04 10.32 14.85
N ALA A 287 -7.39 11.60 14.98
CA ALA A 287 -8.75 12.03 15.31
C ALA A 287 -9.82 11.55 14.28
N GLU A 288 -9.47 11.40 13.00
CA GLU A 288 -10.37 10.78 12.00
C GLU A 288 -10.42 9.24 12.11
N ILE A 289 -9.36 8.61 12.60
CA ILE A 289 -9.28 7.15 12.79
C ILE A 289 -10.06 6.69 14.04
N ASP A 290 -10.16 7.52 15.08
CA ASP A 290 -11.03 7.24 16.24
C ASP A 290 -12.54 7.40 15.92
N GLU A 291 -12.89 8.20 14.91
CA GLU A 291 -14.25 8.26 14.38
C GLU A 291 -14.57 7.03 13.52
N LEU A 292 -13.59 6.54 12.76
CA LEU A 292 -13.71 5.29 12.00
C LEU A 292 -13.67 4.02 12.86
N LYS A 293 -13.00 4.04 14.03
CA LYS A 293 -13.12 3.00 15.08
C LYS A 293 -14.54 2.96 15.66
N ARG A 294 -15.19 4.11 15.86
CA ARG A 294 -16.58 4.20 16.34
C ARG A 294 -17.60 3.70 15.30
N MET A 295 -17.27 3.78 14.01
CA MET A 295 -18.08 3.23 12.92
C MET A 295 -17.72 1.78 12.53
N GLY A 296 -16.81 1.11 13.24
CA GLY A 296 -16.41 -0.27 12.95
C GLY A 296 -15.67 -0.45 11.62
N GLN A 297 -15.13 0.62 11.03
CA GLN A 297 -14.64 0.65 9.64
C GLN A 297 -13.14 0.91 9.45
N VAL A 298 -12.32 1.00 10.50
CA VAL A 298 -10.86 0.90 10.35
C VAL A 298 -10.35 -0.37 11.03
N ARG A 299 -10.12 -1.40 10.20
CA ARG A 299 -9.19 -2.49 10.53
C ARG A 299 -7.84 -1.86 10.82
N GLY A 300 -7.20 -2.34 11.89
CA GLY A 300 -6.10 -1.69 12.58
C GLY A 300 -4.97 -1.20 11.65
N THR A 301 -4.39 -0.07 12.02
CA THR A 301 -3.14 0.43 11.44
C THR A 301 -2.12 -0.70 11.33
N SER A 302 -1.47 -0.82 10.17
CA SER A 302 -0.42 -1.81 9.92
C SER A 302 0.57 -1.85 11.09
N LEU A 303 0.91 -3.07 11.52
CA LEU A 303 1.86 -3.26 12.61
C LEU A 303 3.23 -2.69 12.21
N LEU A 304 3.67 -2.86 10.96
CA LEU A 304 4.91 -2.25 10.48
C LEU A 304 4.91 -0.73 10.66
N VAL A 305 3.79 -0.07 10.32
CA VAL A 305 3.67 1.38 10.50
C VAL A 305 3.77 1.76 11.97
N ARG A 306 3.11 1.01 12.87
CA ARG A 306 3.22 1.22 14.32
C ARG A 306 4.63 1.02 14.85
N LEU A 307 5.37 0.01 14.36
CA LEU A 307 6.76 -0.20 14.73
C LEU A 307 7.64 0.97 14.29
N VAL A 308 7.41 1.52 13.10
CA VAL A 308 8.13 2.70 12.62
C VAL A 308 7.78 3.94 13.45
N GLU A 309 6.50 4.17 13.75
CA GLU A 309 6.07 5.27 14.61
C GLU A 309 6.70 5.20 16.01
N GLU A 310 6.68 4.02 16.64
CA GLU A 310 7.28 3.79 17.95
C GLU A 310 8.80 3.97 17.92
N GLY A 311 9.45 3.44 16.89
CA GLY A 311 10.88 3.62 16.66
C GLY A 311 11.28 5.08 16.57
N LEU A 312 10.54 5.87 15.79
CA LEU A 312 10.77 7.31 15.68
C LEU A 312 10.52 8.05 16.99
N GLN A 313 9.50 7.67 17.76
CA GLN A 313 9.20 8.29 19.07
C GLN A 313 10.25 7.97 20.13
N THR A 314 10.79 6.75 20.10
CA THR A 314 11.78 6.27 21.08
C THR A 314 13.22 6.46 20.62
N ASN A 315 13.45 7.05 19.44
CA ASN A 315 14.74 7.05 18.75
C ASN A 315 15.37 5.64 18.70
N TRP A 316 14.52 4.63 18.45
CA TRP A 316 14.88 3.22 18.33
C TRP A 316 15.51 2.61 19.58
N ALA A 317 15.45 3.29 20.74
CA ALA A 317 16.12 2.86 21.97
C ALA A 317 15.64 1.48 22.48
N GLU A 318 14.38 1.11 22.19
CA GLU A 318 13.79 -0.17 22.57
C GLU A 318 13.98 -1.28 21.51
N PHE A 319 14.49 -0.93 20.32
CA PHE A 319 14.67 -1.87 19.24
C PHE A 319 16.09 -2.42 19.28
N THR A 320 16.22 -3.70 19.67
CA THR A 320 17.49 -4.41 19.52
C THR A 320 17.85 -4.44 18.04
N THR A 321 18.90 -3.72 17.65
CA THR A 321 19.52 -3.96 16.34
C THR A 321 19.99 -5.40 16.37
N VAL A 322 19.46 -6.24 15.48
CA VAL A 322 19.94 -7.62 15.37
C VAL A 322 21.39 -7.55 14.91
N GLU A 323 22.32 -7.68 15.86
CA GLU A 323 23.71 -7.99 15.57
C GLU A 323 23.74 -9.40 14.97
N GLY A 324 23.43 -9.51 13.68
CA GLY A 324 23.61 -10.75 12.95
C GLY A 324 25.04 -11.26 13.15
N LYS A 325 25.25 -12.58 13.10
CA LYS A 325 26.61 -13.14 13.02
C LYS A 325 27.28 -12.62 11.74
N GLY A 326 28.06 -11.55 11.86
CA GLY A 326 28.64 -10.79 10.74
C GLY A 326 28.14 -9.34 10.59
N ALA A 327 27.12 -8.91 11.35
CA ALA A 327 26.74 -7.52 11.47
C ALA A 327 27.74 -6.82 12.39
N THR A 328 28.77 -6.25 11.78
CA THR A 328 29.48 -5.17 12.44
C THR A 328 28.47 -4.04 12.54
N VAL A 329 28.03 -3.68 13.75
CA VAL A 329 27.66 -2.30 14.01
C VAL A 329 28.95 -1.53 13.76
N MET A 330 29.17 -1.14 12.51
CA MET A 330 30.03 -0.01 12.26
C MET A 330 29.23 1.13 12.88
N PRO A 331 29.68 1.76 13.99
CA PRO A 331 29.34 3.15 14.17
C PRO A 331 29.90 3.78 12.91
N THR A 332 29.06 3.94 11.89
CA THR A 332 29.41 4.79 10.77
C THR A 332 29.31 6.18 11.35
N ASN A 333 30.38 6.56 12.07
CA ASN A 333 30.87 7.92 12.07
C ASN A 333 31.28 8.24 10.62
N HIS A 334 30.35 8.13 9.68
CA HIS A 334 30.30 9.08 8.60
C HIS A 334 29.95 10.38 9.32
N SER A 335 31.00 11.04 9.83
CA SER A 335 30.96 12.49 9.94
C SER A 335 30.40 12.92 8.60
N LEU A 336 29.18 13.49 8.59
CA LEU A 336 28.70 14.25 7.45
C LEU A 336 29.89 15.11 7.05
N SER A 337 30.54 14.79 5.93
CA SER A 337 31.55 15.69 5.39
C SER A 337 30.75 16.93 5.07
N THR A 338 30.90 17.94 5.91
CA THR A 338 30.33 19.26 5.70
C THR A 338 31.13 19.92 4.58
N ASP A 339 31.13 19.32 3.39
CA ASP A 339 31.67 19.93 2.17
C ASP A 339 30.62 20.85 1.56
N ARG A 340 30.09 21.73 2.42
CA ARG A 340 29.55 23.03 2.05
C ARG A 340 30.10 24.01 3.07
N GLU A 341 31.14 24.72 2.64
CA GLU A 341 31.53 26.00 3.22
C GLU A 341 30.23 26.81 3.51
N ASN A 342 29.98 27.11 4.78
CA ASN A 342 28.94 28.03 5.29
C ASN A 342 27.51 27.55 5.61
N GLY A 343 27.24 26.33 6.09
CA GLY A 343 25.90 26.05 6.65
C GLY A 343 25.79 24.89 7.64
N LYS A 344 25.53 25.17 8.93
CA LYS A 344 25.01 24.17 9.87
C LYS A 344 23.65 23.69 9.37
N ILE A 345 23.51 22.39 9.07
CA ILE A 345 22.22 21.78 8.72
C ILE A 345 21.24 22.02 9.87
N LYS A 346 20.10 22.65 9.59
CA LYS A 346 19.09 22.90 10.63
C LYS A 346 18.43 21.58 10.99
N LYS A 347 18.10 21.36 12.28
CA LYS A 347 17.46 20.13 12.79
C LYS A 347 16.17 19.72 12.04
N GLY A 348 15.52 20.64 11.31
CA GLY A 348 14.36 20.38 10.45
C GLY A 348 14.67 20.02 8.98
N GLU A 349 15.94 19.87 8.61
CA GLU A 349 16.39 19.47 7.27
C GLU A 349 16.93 18.03 7.23
N LEU A 350 17.00 17.37 8.39
CA LEU A 350 17.38 15.97 8.53
C LEU A 350 16.17 15.07 8.37
N VAL A 351 16.38 13.94 7.71
CA VAL A 351 15.34 12.93 7.45
C VAL A 351 15.82 11.55 7.87
N THR A 352 14.92 10.80 8.51
CA THR A 352 15.09 9.36 8.69
C THR A 352 14.57 8.65 7.44
N MET A 353 15.46 7.91 6.77
CA MET A 353 15.10 7.06 5.66
C MET A 353 14.66 5.70 6.21
N VAL A 354 13.43 5.28 5.92
CA VAL A 354 12.92 3.95 6.28
C VAL A 354 12.87 3.10 5.02
N PHE A 355 13.69 2.06 4.96
CA PHE A 355 13.73 1.10 3.87
C PHE A 355 13.09 -0.22 4.28
N VAL A 356 11.98 -0.58 3.64
CA VAL A 356 11.27 -1.84 3.90
C VAL A 356 11.71 -2.92 2.90
N VAL A 357 12.32 -3.97 3.41
CA VAL A 357 12.69 -5.16 2.63
C VAL A 357 11.50 -6.11 2.58
N GLY A 358 11.10 -6.58 1.40
CA GLY A 358 9.97 -7.49 1.23
C GLY A 358 8.64 -6.80 0.89
N GLY A 359 8.63 -5.47 0.80
CA GLY A 359 7.55 -4.71 0.18
C GLY A 359 6.68 -3.88 1.12
N LEU A 360 6.11 -2.79 0.60
CA LEU A 360 5.11 -1.98 1.28
C LEU A 360 3.80 -2.03 0.51
N THR A 361 2.68 -2.07 1.23
CA THR A 361 1.38 -1.75 0.63
C THR A 361 1.24 -0.26 0.37
N ARG A 362 0.37 0.13 -0.57
CA ARG A 362 0.09 1.55 -0.82
C ARG A 362 -0.55 2.23 0.38
N SER A 363 -1.36 1.50 1.15
CA SER A 363 -1.90 2.02 2.41
C SER A 363 -0.81 2.25 3.46
N GLU A 364 0.16 1.37 3.57
CA GLU A 364 1.32 1.60 4.45
C GLU A 364 2.18 2.76 3.98
N MET A 365 2.46 2.85 2.69
CA MET A 365 3.17 4.00 2.10
C MET A 365 2.44 5.30 2.41
N SER A 366 1.12 5.33 2.24
CA SER A 366 0.27 6.47 2.56
C SER A 366 0.39 6.91 4.02
N MET A 367 0.31 5.96 4.95
CA MET A 367 0.43 6.25 6.38
C MET A 367 1.85 6.73 6.74
N LEU A 368 2.88 6.12 6.17
CA LEU A 368 4.26 6.49 6.44
C LEU A 368 4.63 7.86 5.85
N ASN A 369 4.09 8.22 4.68
CA ASN A 369 4.30 9.54 4.06
C ASN A 369 3.72 10.69 4.89
N GLN A 370 2.77 10.41 5.78
CA GLN A 370 2.21 11.39 6.70
C GLN A 370 3.11 11.62 7.93
N LEU A 371 4.14 10.80 8.15
CA LEU A 371 5.08 10.97 9.24
C LEU A 371 6.06 12.12 8.95
N PRO A 372 6.28 13.02 9.92
CA PRO A 372 7.16 14.17 9.71
C PRO A 372 8.62 13.73 9.57
N ASN A 373 9.32 14.29 8.58
CA ASN A 373 10.75 14.05 8.34
C ASN A 373 11.11 12.58 8.10
N VAL A 374 10.21 11.81 7.50
CA VAL A 374 10.46 10.44 7.07
C VAL A 374 10.51 10.37 5.55
N LEU A 375 11.48 9.64 5.01
CA LEU A 375 11.52 9.24 3.60
C LEU A 375 11.37 7.72 3.53
N CYS A 376 10.28 7.25 2.96
CA CYS A 376 10.03 5.83 2.83
C CYS A 376 10.46 5.27 1.48
N CYS A 377 11.11 4.12 1.53
CA CYS A 377 11.55 3.36 0.38
C CYS A 377 11.25 1.88 0.63
N THR A 378 11.10 1.12 -0.44
CA THR A 378 10.76 -0.31 -0.33
C THR A 378 11.33 -1.09 -1.50
N SER A 379 11.57 -2.38 -1.32
CA SER A 379 12.00 -3.26 -2.39
C SER A 379 10.90 -3.50 -3.45
N ALA A 380 9.62 -3.35 -3.08
CA ALA A 380 8.47 -3.53 -3.96
C ALA A 380 7.21 -2.86 -3.41
N LEU A 381 6.29 -2.45 -4.29
CA LEU A 381 4.90 -2.18 -3.90
C LEU A 381 4.13 -3.50 -3.96
N ILE A 382 3.50 -3.86 -2.84
CA ILE A 382 2.78 -5.12 -2.67
C ILE A 382 1.32 -4.91 -2.27
N ASN A 383 0.51 -5.93 -2.47
CA ASN A 383 -0.86 -6.06 -2.00
C ASN A 383 -1.12 -7.55 -1.70
N GLY A 384 -2.30 -7.89 -1.18
CA GLY A 384 -2.55 -9.28 -0.77
C GLY A 384 -2.42 -10.28 -1.91
N LYS A 385 -2.78 -9.87 -3.14
CA LYS A 385 -2.69 -10.71 -4.33
C LYS A 385 -1.24 -10.97 -4.74
N ASN A 386 -0.46 -9.92 -5.02
CA ASN A 386 0.91 -10.10 -5.50
C ASN A 386 1.86 -10.64 -4.42
N PHE A 387 1.56 -10.38 -3.14
CA PHE A 387 2.29 -10.95 -2.02
C PHE A 387 2.12 -12.47 -1.99
N LEU A 388 0.89 -12.98 -2.11
CA LEU A 388 0.66 -14.43 -2.19
C LEU A 388 1.17 -15.03 -3.49
N ASP A 389 0.96 -14.37 -4.64
CA ASP A 389 1.40 -14.86 -5.95
C ASP A 389 2.93 -15.03 -6.02
N SER A 390 3.70 -14.26 -5.24
CA SER A 390 5.15 -14.43 -5.12
C SER A 390 5.56 -15.82 -4.61
N PHE A 391 4.69 -16.50 -3.86
CA PHE A 391 4.87 -17.88 -3.39
C PHE A 391 4.31 -18.92 -4.37
N ASN A 392 3.68 -18.52 -5.46
CA ASN A 392 3.17 -19.45 -6.46
C ASN A 392 4.22 -19.76 -7.55
N GLN A 393 5.16 -18.83 -7.79
CA GLN A 393 6.17 -18.87 -8.87
C GLN A 393 7.16 -20.02 -8.77
#